data_AF-A0A3B0S9E1-F1
#
_entry.id   AF-A0A3B0S9E1-F1
#
_cell.length_a   1.000
_cell.length_b   1.000
_cell.length_c   1.000
_cell.angle_alpha   90.00
_cell.angle_beta   90.00
_cell.angle_gamma   90.00
#
_symmetry.space_group_name_H-M   'P 1'
#
loop_
_entity.id
_entity.type
_entity.pdbx_description
1 polymer ?
#
loop_
_entity_poly.entity_id
_entity_poly.type
_entity_poly.pdbx_seq_one_letter_code
_entity_poly.pdbx_strand_id
1 'polypeptide(L)'
;MKKRVVVLLGGMSSERQVSLDSGKACADALRRKGWQVSEIDPGHDLAQRLQAANPDLVFNALHGEWGEDGRVQGLLEYMGLAYTHSGVLASALAMDKQKTKIILADHGIKSPDGVLVDRFEAAKRHVLPPPYVVKPNANGSSVGVLIVPKGANSPP
;
A
#
# COMPACT_ATOMS: atom_id res chain seq x y z
N MET A 1 1.04 22.20 -24.72
CA MET A 1 -0.14 21.35 -24.41
C MET A 1 -0.25 21.19 -22.90
N LYS A 2 -1.47 21.10 -22.34
CA LYS A 2 -1.65 20.76 -20.92
C LYS A 2 -1.24 19.29 -20.72
N LYS A 3 -0.45 19.01 -19.68
CA LYS A 3 -0.06 17.65 -19.33
C LYS A 3 -1.28 16.87 -18.81
N ARG A 4 -1.42 15.62 -19.27
CA ARG A 4 -2.48 14.67 -18.93
C ARG A 4 -2.04 13.81 -17.75
N VAL A 5 -2.82 13.84 -16.69
CA VAL A 5 -2.59 13.02 -15.49
C VAL A 5 -3.80 12.13 -15.27
N VAL A 6 -3.56 10.83 -15.19
CA VAL A 6 -4.53 9.89 -14.63
C VAL A 6 -4.27 9.78 -13.14
N VAL A 7 -5.29 9.98 -12.32
CA VAL A 7 -5.25 9.63 -10.89
C VAL A 7 -5.87 8.25 -10.74
N LEU A 8 -5.11 7.30 -10.16
CA LEU A 8 -5.67 6.02 -9.72
C LEU A 8 -6.19 6.19 -8.29
N LEU A 9 -7.46 5.85 -8.06
CA LEU A 9 -8.11 5.91 -6.74
C LEU A 9 -9.14 4.80 -6.58
N GLY A 10 -9.58 4.49 -5.37
CA GLY A 10 -10.41 3.31 -5.10
C GLY A 10 -9.59 2.01 -5.11
N GLY A 11 -9.90 1.10 -6.02
CA GLY A 11 -9.31 -0.23 -6.12
C GLY A 11 -10.01 -1.31 -5.28
N MET A 12 -9.37 -2.48 -5.17
CA MET A 12 -9.93 -3.70 -4.60
C MET A 12 -9.52 -3.98 -3.14
N SER A 13 -8.69 -3.12 -2.54
CA SER A 13 -8.19 -3.33 -1.18
C SER A 13 -9.24 -3.02 -0.11
N SER A 14 -9.00 -3.50 1.11
CA SER A 14 -9.79 -3.08 2.29
C SER A 14 -9.68 -1.58 2.60
N GLU A 15 -8.74 -0.89 1.98
CA GLU A 15 -8.46 0.55 2.17
C GLU A 15 -9.08 1.42 1.06
N ARG A 16 -9.98 0.83 0.25
CA ARG A 16 -10.65 1.49 -0.88
C ARG A 16 -11.22 2.87 -0.55
N GLN A 17 -11.90 3.04 0.59
CA GLN A 17 -12.52 4.32 0.94
C GLN A 17 -11.45 5.41 1.15
N VAL A 18 -10.35 5.07 1.84
CA VAL A 18 -9.21 5.98 2.06
C VAL A 18 -8.59 6.41 0.72
N SER A 19 -8.49 5.46 -0.20
CA SER A 19 -8.01 5.69 -1.57
C SER A 19 -8.94 6.61 -2.38
N LEU A 20 -10.26 6.42 -2.29
CA LEU A 20 -11.24 7.32 -2.94
C LEU A 20 -11.11 8.76 -2.42
N ASP A 21 -11.05 8.93 -1.10
CA ASP A 21 -11.01 10.25 -0.46
C ASP A 21 -9.70 10.99 -0.77
N SER A 22 -8.57 10.30 -0.62
CA SER A 22 -7.24 10.84 -0.89
C SER A 22 -7.05 11.14 -2.38
N GLY A 23 -7.50 10.22 -3.25
CA GLY A 23 -7.43 10.37 -4.69
C GLY A 23 -8.25 11.53 -5.21
N LYS A 24 -9.48 11.72 -4.71
CA LYS A 24 -10.32 12.88 -5.05
C LYS A 24 -9.65 14.19 -4.67
N ALA A 25 -9.10 14.28 -3.45
CA ALA A 25 -8.39 15.48 -2.99
C ALA A 25 -7.16 15.79 -3.89
N CYS A 26 -6.41 14.77 -4.29
CA CYS A 26 -5.29 14.91 -5.22
C CYS A 26 -5.75 15.35 -6.62
N ALA A 27 -6.80 14.74 -7.16
CA ALA A 27 -7.36 15.09 -8.46
C ALA A 27 -7.82 16.56 -8.50
N ASP A 28 -8.52 17.02 -7.47
CA ASP A 28 -8.98 18.40 -7.37
C ASP A 28 -7.81 19.38 -7.25
N ALA A 29 -6.75 19.04 -6.50
CA ALA A 29 -5.54 19.84 -6.42
C ALA A 29 -4.83 19.96 -7.78
N LEU A 30 -4.70 18.86 -8.51
CA LEU A 30 -4.10 18.83 -9.85
C LEU A 30 -4.93 19.66 -10.86
N ARG A 31 -6.26 19.57 -10.81
CA ARG A 31 -7.17 20.42 -11.61
C ARG A 31 -6.97 21.90 -11.31
N ARG A 32 -6.90 22.29 -10.03
CA ARG A 32 -6.63 23.69 -9.62
C ARG A 32 -5.27 24.19 -10.12
N LYS A 33 -4.29 23.30 -10.29
CA LYS A 33 -2.97 23.62 -10.87
C LYS A 33 -2.97 23.65 -12.41
N GLY A 34 -4.10 23.43 -13.06
CA GLY A 34 -4.28 23.57 -14.50
C GLY A 34 -3.96 22.32 -15.33
N TRP A 35 -3.76 21.17 -14.69
CA TRP A 35 -3.52 19.89 -15.37
C TRP A 35 -4.81 19.33 -15.98
N GLN A 36 -4.69 18.52 -17.04
CA GLN A 36 -5.83 17.75 -17.55
C GLN A 36 -5.91 16.44 -16.77
N VAL A 37 -6.92 16.32 -15.91
CA VAL A 37 -7.02 15.21 -14.94
C VAL A 37 -8.17 14.27 -15.30
N SER A 38 -7.86 12.99 -15.44
CA SER A 38 -8.83 11.90 -15.45
C SER A 38 -8.66 11.02 -14.20
N GLU A 39 -9.74 10.41 -13.77
CA GLU A 39 -9.80 9.55 -12.58
C GLU A 39 -10.12 8.13 -13.04
N ILE A 40 -9.37 7.14 -12.54
CA ILE A 40 -9.59 5.73 -12.84
C ILE A 40 -9.65 4.94 -11.52
N ASP A 41 -10.81 4.32 -11.31
CA ASP A 41 -10.97 3.26 -10.31
C ASP A 41 -10.58 1.92 -10.94
N PRO A 42 -9.45 1.32 -10.53
CA PRO A 42 -8.85 0.21 -11.25
C PRO A 42 -9.59 -1.11 -11.02
N GLY A 43 -9.84 -1.82 -12.12
CA GLY A 43 -10.25 -3.23 -12.14
C GLY A 43 -9.33 -4.05 -13.03
N HIS A 44 -9.80 -5.22 -13.47
CA HIS A 44 -9.05 -6.08 -14.39
C HIS A 44 -8.81 -5.46 -15.78
N ASP A 45 -9.52 -4.39 -16.12
CA ASP A 45 -9.44 -3.64 -17.36
C ASP A 45 -8.51 -2.40 -17.29
N LEU A 46 -7.74 -2.27 -16.20
CA LEU A 46 -6.91 -1.09 -15.94
C LEU A 46 -5.95 -0.78 -17.10
N ALA A 47 -5.32 -1.80 -17.67
CA ALA A 47 -4.37 -1.63 -18.77
C ALA A 47 -5.03 -0.99 -20.00
N GLN A 48 -6.20 -1.47 -20.40
CA GLN A 48 -6.97 -0.95 -21.53
C GLN A 48 -7.41 0.50 -21.27
N ARG A 49 -7.85 0.79 -20.05
CA ARG A 49 -8.30 2.14 -19.66
C ARG A 49 -7.14 3.13 -19.63
N LEU A 50 -5.97 2.73 -19.15
CA LEU A 50 -4.75 3.54 -19.19
C LEU A 50 -4.28 3.79 -20.63
N GLN A 51 -4.32 2.77 -21.48
CA GLN A 51 -3.99 2.91 -22.91
C GLN A 51 -4.92 3.90 -23.61
N ALA A 52 -6.24 3.80 -23.37
CA ALA A 52 -7.23 4.72 -23.92
C ALA A 52 -7.08 6.15 -23.39
N ALA A 53 -6.75 6.31 -22.10
CA ALA A 53 -6.50 7.62 -21.50
C ALA A 53 -5.20 8.26 -22.00
N ASN A 54 -4.21 7.45 -22.41
CA ASN A 54 -2.91 7.88 -22.91
C ASN A 54 -2.27 8.97 -22.02
N PRO A 55 -2.06 8.73 -20.71
CA PRO A 55 -1.57 9.75 -19.79
C PRO A 55 -0.09 10.09 -20.02
N ASP A 56 0.29 11.32 -19.67
CA ASP A 56 1.71 11.69 -19.59
C ASP A 56 2.31 11.29 -18.23
N LEU A 57 1.46 11.11 -17.21
CA LEU A 57 1.81 10.68 -15.85
C LEU A 57 0.62 9.98 -15.19
N VAL A 58 0.88 8.94 -14.41
CA VAL A 58 -0.09 8.31 -13.51
C VAL A 58 0.19 8.71 -12.06
N PHE A 59 -0.73 9.42 -11.43
CA PHE A 59 -0.69 9.68 -10.01
C PHE A 59 -1.32 8.49 -9.27
N ASN A 60 -0.51 7.66 -8.62
CA ASN A 60 -1.01 6.52 -7.86
C ASN A 60 -1.50 6.98 -6.48
N ALA A 61 -2.82 7.08 -6.28
CA ALA A 61 -3.43 7.35 -4.97
C ALA A 61 -4.15 6.11 -4.41
N LEU A 62 -3.73 4.91 -4.83
CA LEU A 62 -4.23 3.65 -4.29
C LEU A 62 -3.59 3.36 -2.93
N HIS A 63 -4.35 2.71 -2.05
CA HIS A 63 -3.91 2.31 -0.71
C HIS A 63 -4.04 0.80 -0.52
N GLY A 64 -3.13 0.24 0.26
CA GLY A 64 -3.09 -1.17 0.62
C GLY A 64 -2.67 -2.09 -0.52
N GLU A 65 -3.23 -3.30 -0.48
CA GLU A 65 -3.00 -4.30 -1.52
C GLU A 65 -3.38 -3.78 -2.91
N TRP A 66 -2.63 -4.18 -3.93
CA TRP A 66 -2.68 -3.70 -5.32
C TRP A 66 -2.18 -2.28 -5.55
N GLY A 67 -2.22 -1.39 -4.54
CA GLY A 67 -1.79 -0.01 -4.66
C GLY A 67 -0.34 0.24 -4.25
N GLU A 68 0.10 -0.38 -3.15
CA GLU A 68 1.35 -0.07 -2.46
C GLU A 68 2.35 -1.24 -2.43
N ASP A 69 1.98 -2.39 -3.01
CA ASP A 69 2.70 -3.66 -2.90
C ASP A 69 3.53 -4.04 -4.14
N GLY A 70 3.62 -3.14 -5.12
CA GLY A 70 4.38 -3.33 -6.34
C GLY A 70 3.56 -3.89 -7.52
N ARG A 71 2.30 -4.29 -7.31
CA ARG A 71 1.48 -4.90 -8.37
C ARG A 71 1.08 -3.89 -9.45
N VAL A 72 0.44 -2.78 -9.07
CA VAL A 72 0.09 -1.73 -10.05
C VAL A 72 1.34 -1.11 -10.65
N GLN A 73 2.40 -0.94 -9.86
CA GLN A 73 3.70 -0.46 -10.33
C GLN A 73 4.23 -1.35 -11.44
N GLY A 74 4.17 -2.68 -11.27
CA GLY A 74 4.62 -3.62 -12.30
C GLY A 74 3.85 -3.49 -13.61
N LEU A 75 2.54 -3.25 -13.55
CA LEU A 75 1.75 -2.95 -14.74
C LEU A 75 2.19 -1.64 -15.39
N LEU A 76 2.39 -0.58 -14.61
CA LEU A 76 2.79 0.74 -15.11
C LEU A 76 4.18 0.71 -15.77
N GLU A 77 5.14 -0.01 -15.16
CA GLU A 77 6.46 -0.28 -15.74
C GLU A 77 6.35 -1.03 -17.07
N TYR A 78 5.56 -2.11 -17.10
CA TYR A 78 5.35 -2.90 -18.32
C TYR A 78 4.74 -2.07 -19.46
N MET A 79 3.86 -1.13 -19.12
CA MET A 79 3.25 -0.20 -20.07
C MET A 79 4.15 0.99 -20.43
N GLY A 80 5.31 1.15 -19.78
CA GLY A 80 6.22 2.28 -19.99
C GLY A 80 5.64 3.62 -19.53
N LEU A 81 4.72 3.63 -18.57
CA LEU A 81 4.07 4.83 -18.06
C LEU A 81 4.85 5.40 -16.87
N ALA A 82 5.10 6.71 -16.88
CA ALA A 82 5.62 7.40 -15.70
C ALA A 82 4.57 7.43 -14.58
N TYR A 83 4.97 7.25 -13.33
CA TYR A 83 4.06 7.29 -12.18
C TYR A 83 4.69 7.86 -10.91
N THR A 84 3.85 8.27 -9.95
CA THR A 84 4.28 8.77 -8.64
C THR A 84 4.52 7.63 -7.63
N HIS A 85 5.25 7.92 -6.56
CA HIS A 85 5.65 6.99 -5.49
C HIS A 85 6.84 6.08 -5.86
N SER A 86 7.02 5.00 -5.11
CA SER A 86 8.13 4.06 -5.21
C SER A 86 7.94 3.07 -6.36
N GLY A 87 9.05 2.54 -6.87
CA GLY A 87 9.05 1.47 -7.86
C GLY A 87 8.69 0.10 -7.28
N VAL A 88 8.53 -0.90 -8.17
CA VAL A 88 8.05 -2.26 -7.86
C VAL A 88 8.74 -2.87 -6.63
N LEU A 89 10.08 -2.92 -6.64
CA LEU A 89 10.85 -3.57 -5.58
C LEU A 89 10.67 -2.87 -4.23
N ALA A 90 10.78 -1.55 -4.21
CA ALA A 90 10.65 -0.76 -2.99
C ALA A 90 9.24 -0.88 -2.40
N SER A 91 8.19 -0.83 -3.23
CA SER A 91 6.81 -1.07 -2.82
C SER A 91 6.60 -2.48 -2.23
N ALA A 92 7.05 -3.52 -2.94
CA ALA A 92 6.90 -4.90 -2.48
C ALA A 92 7.64 -5.18 -1.16
N LEU A 93 8.84 -4.63 -1.00
CA LEU A 93 9.63 -4.78 0.22
C LEU A 93 9.00 -4.02 1.39
N ALA A 94 8.57 -2.78 1.17
CA ALA A 94 7.98 -1.94 2.22
C ALA A 94 6.62 -2.47 2.70
N MET A 95 5.84 -3.09 1.81
CA MET A 95 4.57 -3.72 2.20
C MET A 95 4.79 -4.93 3.13
N ASP A 96 5.85 -5.71 2.90
CA ASP A 96 6.21 -6.86 3.74
C ASP A 96 7.07 -6.44 4.93
N LYS A 97 6.43 -6.35 6.11
CA LYS A 97 7.11 -5.87 7.33
C LYS A 97 8.28 -6.77 7.75
N GLN A 98 8.20 -8.08 7.56
CA GLN A 98 9.32 -8.98 7.89
C GLN A 98 10.51 -8.71 6.95
N LYS A 99 10.27 -8.65 5.64
CA LYS A 99 11.35 -8.35 4.67
C LYS A 99 11.94 -6.96 4.88
N THR A 100 11.09 -5.97 5.17
CA THR A 100 11.54 -4.63 5.57
C THR A 100 12.51 -4.71 6.75
N LYS A 101 12.16 -5.42 7.83
CA LYS A 101 13.05 -5.56 9.01
C LYS A 101 14.39 -6.21 8.68
N ILE A 102 14.40 -7.22 7.82
CA ILE A 102 15.65 -7.88 7.37
C ILE A 102 16.56 -6.87 6.68
N ILE A 103 16.02 -6.07 5.75
CA ILE A 103 16.79 -5.06 5.02
C ILE A 103 17.27 -3.94 5.94
N LEU A 104 16.41 -3.48 6.85
CA LEU A 104 16.78 -2.46 7.84
C LEU A 104 17.94 -2.94 8.72
N ALA A 105 17.87 -4.19 9.21
CA ALA A 105 18.92 -4.77 10.04
C ALA A 105 20.26 -4.91 9.29
N ASP A 106 20.23 -5.33 8.03
CA ASP A 106 21.41 -5.41 7.15
C ASP A 106 22.12 -4.05 7.00
N HIS A 107 21.36 -2.95 7.08
CA HIS A 107 21.88 -1.58 7.02
C HIS A 107 22.09 -0.93 8.41
N GLY A 108 22.03 -1.70 9.49
CA GLY A 108 22.22 -1.20 10.85
C GLY A 108 21.09 -0.29 11.37
N ILE A 109 19.94 -0.26 10.69
CA ILE A 109 18.77 0.52 11.10
C ILE A 109 17.96 -0.29 12.11
N LYS A 110 17.79 0.28 13.30
CA LYS A 110 17.03 -0.36 14.38
C LYS A 110 15.55 -0.42 14.04
N SER A 111 14.93 -1.57 14.30
CA SER A 111 13.49 -1.77 14.25
C SER A 111 13.06 -2.67 15.43
N PRO A 112 11.78 -2.64 15.85
CA PRO A 112 11.34 -3.49 16.95
C PRO A 112 11.51 -4.97 16.63
N ASP A 113 12.02 -5.74 17.59
CA ASP A 113 12.10 -7.20 17.48
C ASP A 113 10.70 -7.82 17.34
N GLY A 114 10.66 -9.05 16.83
CA GLY A 114 9.42 -9.81 16.74
C GLY A 114 9.58 -11.05 15.88
N VAL A 115 8.50 -11.81 15.79
CA VAL A 115 8.44 -13.07 15.04
C VAL A 115 7.32 -13.00 14.00
N LEU A 116 7.52 -13.64 12.84
CA LEU A 116 6.42 -13.96 11.94
C LEU A 116 5.80 -15.29 12.38
N VAL A 117 4.48 -15.32 12.52
CA VAL A 117 3.74 -16.49 12.95
C VAL A 117 2.42 -16.57 12.19
N ASP A 118 1.94 -17.79 11.97
CA ASP A 118 0.60 -18.00 11.44
C ASP A 118 -0.48 -17.44 12.39
N ARG A 119 -1.54 -16.85 11.83
CA ARG A 119 -2.60 -16.21 12.62
C ARG A 119 -3.36 -17.19 13.52
N PHE A 120 -3.52 -18.44 13.10
CA PHE A 120 -4.23 -19.45 13.88
C PHE A 120 -3.37 -19.96 15.05
N GLU A 121 -2.04 -19.92 14.90
CA GLU A 121 -1.13 -20.18 16.01
C GLU A 121 -1.05 -19.00 16.98
N ALA A 122 -1.01 -17.77 16.47
CA ALA A 122 -1.03 -16.57 17.31
C ALA A 122 -2.29 -16.46 18.18
N ALA A 123 -3.43 -16.93 17.67
CA ALA A 123 -4.72 -16.94 18.38
C ALA A 123 -4.84 -18.03 19.47
N LYS A 124 -3.95 -19.04 19.46
CA LYS A 124 -4.00 -20.15 20.45
C LYS A 124 -3.17 -19.87 21.69
N ARG A 125 -2.09 -19.09 21.59
CA ARG A 125 -1.14 -18.86 22.68
C ARG A 125 -0.35 -17.57 22.49
N HIS A 126 0.19 -17.05 23.60
CA HIS A 126 1.19 -15.99 23.54
C HIS A 126 2.46 -16.49 22.85
N VAL A 127 2.77 -15.91 21.69
CA VAL A 127 3.99 -16.18 20.92
C VAL A 127 5.20 -15.40 21.44
N LEU A 128 4.95 -14.34 22.21
CA LEU A 128 5.91 -13.51 22.91
C LEU A 128 5.38 -13.22 24.32
N PRO A 129 6.24 -12.97 25.32
CA PRO A 129 5.77 -12.52 26.62
C PRO A 129 5.11 -11.13 26.50
N PRO A 130 3.90 -10.92 27.08
CA PRO A 130 3.29 -9.59 27.10
C PRO A 130 4.16 -8.56 27.84
N PRO A 131 4.22 -7.28 27.40
CA PRO A 131 3.40 -6.70 26.32
C PRO A 131 4.00 -6.87 24.92
N TYR A 132 3.13 -6.98 23.91
CA TYR A 132 3.55 -6.98 22.50
C TYR A 132 2.43 -6.46 21.58
N VAL A 133 2.79 -6.18 20.32
CA VAL A 133 1.85 -5.77 19.27
C VAL A 133 1.75 -6.88 18.23
N VAL A 134 0.54 -7.29 17.89
CA VAL A 134 0.25 -8.15 16.73
C VAL A 134 -0.24 -7.29 15.59
N LYS A 135 0.22 -7.59 14.39
CA LYS A 135 -0.23 -6.91 13.17
C LYS A 135 -0.03 -7.81 11.95
N PRO A 136 -0.87 -7.69 10.90
CA PRO A 136 -0.64 -8.38 9.65
C PRO A 136 0.69 -7.97 9.02
N ASN A 137 1.39 -8.95 8.45
CA ASN A 137 2.70 -8.72 7.84
C ASN A 137 2.60 -7.76 6.64
N ALA A 138 1.64 -7.98 5.75
CA ALA A 138 1.44 -7.23 4.52
C ALA A 138 0.04 -6.58 4.47
N ASN A 139 -0.19 -5.57 5.30
CA ASN A 139 -1.41 -4.76 5.30
C ASN A 139 -1.14 -3.36 5.87
N GLY A 140 -1.96 -2.39 5.48
CA GLY A 140 -1.87 -0.97 5.85
C GLY A 140 -2.94 -0.53 6.87
N SER A 141 -3.07 0.79 7.04
CA SER A 141 -4.11 1.48 7.80
C SER A 141 -4.45 0.92 9.19
N SER A 142 -3.46 0.36 9.88
CA SER A 142 -3.61 -0.30 11.19
C SER A 142 -4.67 -1.43 11.21
N VAL A 143 -5.06 -1.95 10.05
CA VAL A 143 -6.05 -3.02 9.94
C VAL A 143 -5.47 -4.28 10.58
N GLY A 144 -6.19 -4.84 11.55
CA GLY A 144 -5.77 -6.03 12.29
C GLY A 144 -4.61 -5.80 13.29
N VAL A 145 -4.27 -4.55 13.59
CA VAL A 145 -3.30 -4.25 14.65
C VAL A 145 -3.97 -4.41 16.02
N LEU A 146 -3.37 -5.24 16.87
CA LEU A 146 -3.83 -5.50 18.24
C LEU A 146 -2.69 -5.26 19.21
N ILE A 147 -2.98 -4.59 20.33
CA ILE A 147 -2.03 -4.35 21.41
C ILE A 147 -2.35 -5.33 22.53
N VAL A 148 -1.41 -6.22 22.85
CA VAL A 148 -1.52 -7.16 23.97
C VAL A 148 -0.84 -6.53 25.20
N PRO A 149 -1.61 -6.12 26.22
CA PRO A 149 -1.06 -5.45 27.38
C PRO A 149 -0.32 -6.42 28.31
N LYS A 150 0.52 -5.87 29.18
CA LYS A 150 1.18 -6.64 30.25
C LYS A 150 0.12 -7.32 31.12
N GLY A 151 0.31 -8.62 31.40
CA GLY A 151 -0.63 -9.40 32.22
C GLY A 151 -1.90 -9.84 31.48
N ALA A 152 -1.95 -9.76 30.15
CA ALA A 152 -3.01 -10.38 29.37
C ALA A 152 -3.08 -11.89 29.66
N ASN A 153 -4.28 -12.38 29.98
CA ASN A 153 -4.53 -13.79 30.28
C ASN A 153 -4.91 -14.61 29.05
N SER A 154 -5.17 -13.95 27.91
CA SER A 154 -5.53 -14.59 26.65
C SER A 154 -4.66 -14.06 25.51
N PRO A 155 -4.36 -14.91 24.51
CA PRO A 155 -3.77 -14.45 23.26
C PRO A 155 -4.69 -13.45 22.53
N PRO A 156 -4.13 -12.71 21.56
CA PRO A 156 -4.87 -11.80 20.68
C PRO A 156 -5.88 -12.53 19.78
#